data_AF-U4QD26-F1
#
_entry.id   AF-U4QD26-F1
#
_cell.length_a   1.000
_cell.length_b   1.000
_cell.length_c   1.000
_cell.angle_alpha   90.00
_cell.angle_beta   90.00
_cell.angle_gamma   90.00
#
_symmetry.space_group_name_H-M   'P 1'
#
loop_
_entity.id
_entity.type
_entity.pdbx_description
1 polymer ?
#
loop_
_entity_poly.entity_id
_entity_poly.type
_entity_poly.pdbx_seq_one_letter_code
_entity_poly.pdbx_strand_id
1 'polypeptide(L)'
;MVDILTNQEFSDFAVEQIHNVDVATTHHGEPSAQVCDLLLNKNGKLYIATSSQNPFFKDLIKQPKVIVNDYKGNGTMDSCGFSIRGTIQNVGHEYIDEIF
;
A
#
# COMPACT_ATOMS: atom_id res chain seq x y z
N MET A 1 -3.37 5.36 29.99
CA MET A 1 -2.39 4.54 29.27
C MET A 1 -2.38 5.06 27.83
N VAL A 2 -1.21 5.25 27.24
CA VAL A 2 -1.15 5.48 25.78
C VAL A 2 -1.28 4.09 25.19
N ASP A 3 -2.40 3.79 24.53
CA ASP A 3 -2.51 2.56 23.75
C ASP A 3 -1.48 2.63 22.64
N ILE A 4 -0.46 1.78 22.73
CA ILE A 4 0.57 1.67 21.72
C ILE A 4 0.02 0.73 20.65
N LEU A 5 -0.37 1.30 19.51
CA LEU A 5 -0.69 0.53 18.31
C LEU A 5 0.57 -0.24 17.86
N THR A 6 0.46 -1.56 17.77
CA THR A 6 1.54 -2.40 17.24
C THR A 6 1.61 -2.31 15.72
N ASN A 7 2.76 -2.68 15.13
CA ASN A 7 2.92 -2.72 13.67
C ASN A 7 1.91 -3.67 12.99
N GLN A 8 1.56 -4.76 13.66
CA GLN A 8 0.58 -5.73 13.17
C GLN A 8 -0.82 -5.10 13.13
N GLU A 9 -1.27 -4.52 14.25
CA GLU A 9 -2.58 -3.85 14.32
C GLU A 9 -2.68 -2.67 13.34
N PHE A 10 -1.59 -1.90 13.15
CA PHE A 10 -1.54 -0.84 12.15
C PHE A 10 -1.70 -1.40 10.72
N SER A 11 -1.00 -2.49 10.41
CA SER A 11 -1.04 -3.10 9.08
C SER A 11 -2.39 -3.76 8.79
N ASP A 12 -3.00 -4.38 9.80
CA ASP A 12 -4.35 -4.93 9.72
C ASP A 12 -5.38 -3.80 9.52
N PHE A 13 -5.26 -2.70 10.25
CA PHE A 13 -6.10 -1.50 10.03
C PHE A 13 -5.98 -0.97 8.59
N ALA A 14 -4.76 -0.87 8.05
CA ALA A 14 -4.54 -0.39 6.69
C ALA A 14 -5.21 -1.28 5.64
N VAL A 15 -5.12 -2.61 5.78
CA VAL A 15 -5.73 -3.57 4.85
C VAL A 15 -7.25 -3.63 4.99
N GLU A 16 -7.76 -3.72 6.22
CA GLU A 16 -9.16 -4.04 6.49
C GLU A 16 -10.08 -2.81 6.49
N GLN A 17 -9.57 -1.65 6.93
CA GLN A 17 -10.40 -0.46 7.17
C GLN A 17 -10.25 0.63 6.12
N ILE A 18 -9.04 0.75 5.55
CA ILE A 18 -8.71 1.71 4.49
C ILE A 18 -8.83 1.03 3.12
N HIS A 19 -8.16 -0.12 2.94
CA HIS A 19 -8.20 -0.98 1.76
C HIS A 19 -7.70 -0.35 0.45
N ASN A 20 -8.32 0.72 -0.04
CA ASN A 20 -7.81 1.48 -1.19
C ASN A 20 -6.76 2.48 -0.70
N VAL A 21 -5.62 2.56 -1.39
CA VAL A 21 -4.50 3.45 -1.04
C VAL A 21 -3.88 4.09 -2.27
N ASP A 22 -3.35 5.31 -2.11
CA ASP A 22 -2.48 5.93 -3.11
C ASP A 22 -1.06 5.38 -2.98
N VAL A 23 -0.58 4.71 -4.02
CA VAL A 23 0.83 4.31 -4.14
C VAL A 23 1.55 5.34 -5.01
N ALA A 24 2.44 6.11 -4.41
CA ALA A 24 3.26 7.11 -5.09
C ALA A 24 4.67 6.57 -5.40
N THR A 25 5.12 6.88 -6.60
CA THR A 25 6.38 6.45 -7.23
C THR A 25 6.91 7.58 -8.13
N THR A 26 7.82 7.27 -9.05
CA THR A 26 8.27 8.21 -10.09
C THR A 26 8.20 7.55 -11.46
N HIS A 27 7.79 8.33 -12.47
CA HIS A 27 7.82 7.95 -13.87
C HIS A 27 8.81 8.88 -14.59
N HIS A 28 9.92 8.32 -15.07
CA HIS A 28 11.00 9.11 -15.69
C HIS A 28 11.51 10.29 -14.84
N GLY A 29 11.50 10.13 -13.51
CA GLY A 29 11.96 11.17 -12.57
C GLY A 29 10.86 12.13 -12.11
N GLU A 30 9.71 12.13 -12.78
CA GLU A 30 8.54 12.93 -12.39
C GLU A 30 7.66 12.19 -11.37
N PRO A 31 6.98 12.89 -10.46
CA PRO A 31 6.03 12.27 -9.54
C PRO A 31 4.93 11.51 -10.28
N SER A 32 4.60 10.31 -9.81
CA SER A 32 3.51 9.48 -10.34
C SER A 32 2.82 8.76 -9.20
N ALA A 33 1.51 8.54 -9.30
CA ALA A 33 0.75 7.81 -8.30
C ALA A 33 -0.41 7.03 -8.93
N GLN A 34 -0.79 5.93 -8.29
CA GLN A 34 -1.97 5.16 -8.65
C GLN A 34 -2.67 4.63 -7.40
N VAL A 35 -4.00 4.69 -7.40
CA VAL A 35 -4.83 3.97 -6.41
C VAL A 35 -4.65 2.47 -6.61
N CYS A 36 -4.39 1.76 -5.51
CA CYS A 36 -4.23 0.31 -5.45
C CYS A 36 -4.99 -0.25 -4.25
N ASP A 37 -5.42 -1.51 -4.35
CA ASP A 37 -6.00 -2.22 -3.22
C ASP A 37 -4.88 -2.87 -2.40
N LEU A 38 -4.87 -2.61 -1.09
CA LEU A 38 -4.14 -3.38 -0.09
C LEU A 38 -4.92 -4.66 0.20
N LEU A 39 -4.38 -5.79 -0.24
CA LEU A 39 -5.10 -7.06 -0.30
C LEU A 39 -4.74 -8.01 0.84
N LEU A 40 -3.52 -7.93 1.36
CA LEU A 40 -3.04 -8.86 2.37
C LEU A 40 -2.01 -8.18 3.29
N ASN A 41 -2.10 -8.51 4.57
CA ASN A 41 -1.02 -8.34 5.54
C ASN A 41 -0.50 -9.72 5.94
N LYS A 42 0.77 -10.01 5.66
CA LYS A 42 1.37 -11.30 6.01
C LYS A 42 2.85 -11.14 6.31
N ASN A 43 3.29 -11.69 7.45
CA ASN A 43 4.68 -11.67 7.91
C ASN A 43 5.26 -10.23 7.99
N GLY A 44 4.44 -9.26 8.42
CA GLY A 44 4.85 -7.86 8.52
C GLY A 44 5.04 -7.16 7.18
N LYS A 45 4.43 -7.68 6.10
CA LYS A 45 4.45 -7.11 4.75
C LYS A 45 3.04 -6.90 4.24
N LEU A 46 2.87 -5.83 3.47
CA LEU A 46 1.65 -5.48 2.78
C LEU A 46 1.75 -5.88 1.30
N TYR A 47 0.65 -6.40 0.75
CA TYR A 47 0.59 -6.86 -0.64
C TYR A 47 -0.49 -6.13 -1.42
N ILE A 48 -0.16 -5.78 -2.66
CA ILE A 48 -1.06 -5.23 -3.68
C ILE A 48 -1.02 -6.15 -4.90
N ALA A 49 -2.08 -6.14 -5.72
CA ALA A 49 -2.08 -6.80 -7.02
C ALA A 49 -2.20 -5.76 -8.13
N THR A 50 -1.42 -5.94 -9.20
CA THR A 50 -1.53 -5.15 -10.42
C THR A 50 -1.13 -5.99 -11.62
N SER A 51 -1.76 -5.74 -12.77
CA SER A 51 -1.43 -6.44 -14.01
C SER A 51 -0.03 -6.04 -14.49
N SER A 52 0.74 -7.00 -15.02
CA SER A 52 2.02 -6.70 -15.69
C SER A 52 1.86 -5.85 -16.96
N GLN A 53 0.64 -5.76 -17.49
CA GLN A 53 0.30 -4.86 -18.60
C GLN A 53 0.06 -3.42 -18.15
N ASN A 54 -0.13 -3.18 -16.84
CA ASN A 54 -0.27 -1.83 -16.30
C ASN A 54 1.08 -1.09 -16.42
N PRO A 55 1.14 0.10 -17.04
CA PRO A 55 2.36 0.91 -17.08
C PRO A 55 2.96 1.17 -15.70
N PHE A 56 2.11 1.35 -14.67
CA PHE A 56 2.53 1.56 -13.29
C PHE A 56 3.36 0.39 -12.75
N PHE A 57 3.05 -0.85 -13.13
CA PHE A 57 3.86 -2.01 -12.76
C PHE A 57 5.31 -1.83 -13.22
N LYS A 58 5.54 -1.34 -14.45
CA LYS A 58 6.90 -1.14 -14.96
C LYS A 58 7.65 -0.07 -14.17
N ASP A 59 6.96 0.99 -13.75
CA ASP A 59 7.55 2.03 -12.89
C ASP A 59 7.95 1.44 -11.53
N LEU A 60 7.08 0.66 -10.89
CA LEU A 60 7.35 0.00 -9.60
C LEU A 60 8.54 -0.97 -9.64
N ILE A 61 8.78 -1.64 -10.77
CA ILE A 61 9.96 -2.53 -10.90
C ILE A 61 11.23 -1.73 -11.18
N LYS A 62 11.14 -0.69 -12.00
CA LYS A 62 12.30 0.12 -12.40
C LYS A 62 12.79 1.01 -11.26
N GLN A 63 11.85 1.54 -10.47
CA GLN A 63 12.11 2.27 -9.26
C GLN A 63 11.27 1.60 -8.14
N PRO A 64 11.89 0.99 -7.12
CA PRO A 64 11.13 0.28 -6.10
C PRO A 64 10.79 1.10 -4.85
N LYS A 65 11.26 2.35 -4.74
CA LYS A 65 11.00 3.21 -3.58
C LYS A 65 9.64 3.89 -3.71
N VAL A 66 8.72 3.51 -2.83
CA VAL A 66 7.33 3.98 -2.88
C VAL A 66 6.93 4.67 -1.58
N ILE A 67 5.89 5.50 -1.70
CA ILE A 67 5.11 5.98 -0.55
C ILE A 67 3.69 5.42 -0.71
N VAL A 68 3.14 4.84 0.35
CA VAL A 68 1.74 4.41 0.41
C VAL A 68 1.03 5.32 1.40
N ASN A 69 0.01 6.02 0.93
CA ASN A 69 -0.75 6.99 1.72
C ASN A 69 -2.24 6.75 1.57
N ASP A 70 -2.97 6.92 2.67
CA ASP A 70 -4.41 7.19 2.63
C ASP A 70 -4.91 7.65 4.01
N TYR A 71 -6.21 7.86 4.13
CA TYR A 71 -6.89 8.21 5.37
C TYR A 71 -8.28 7.56 5.47
N LYS A 72 -8.78 7.47 6.71
CA LYS A 72 -10.15 7.07 7.03
C LYS A 72 -10.84 8.16 7.82
N GLY A 73 -12.01 8.62 7.37
CA GLY A 73 -12.85 9.59 8.08
C GLY A 73 -13.69 10.43 7.12
N ASN A 74 -14.68 11.17 7.65
CA ASN A 74 -15.59 11.99 6.83
C ASN A 74 -15.34 13.50 6.99
N GLY A 75 -14.57 13.92 7.99
CA GLY A 75 -14.21 15.31 8.25
C GLY A 75 -12.79 15.46 8.78
N THR A 76 -12.37 16.69 9.08
CA THR A 76 -10.98 16.98 9.44
C THR A 76 -10.58 16.41 10.81
N MET A 77 -11.51 16.41 11.78
CA MET A 77 -11.20 16.07 13.17
C MET A 77 -11.44 14.60 13.51
N ASP A 78 -12.21 13.90 12.69
CA ASP A 78 -12.55 12.47 12.79
C ASP A 78 -11.76 11.61 11.79
N SER A 79 -10.83 12.20 11.04
CA SER A 79 -9.97 11.47 10.11
C SER A 79 -8.67 11.01 10.75
N CYS A 80 -8.27 9.78 10.41
CA CYS A 80 -6.97 9.22 10.70
C CYS A 80 -6.26 8.91 9.38
N GLY A 81 -5.11 9.55 9.14
CA GLY A 81 -4.27 9.32 7.97
C GLY A 81 -3.02 8.54 8.30
N PHE A 82 -2.45 7.85 7.31
CA PHE A 82 -1.14 7.23 7.43
C PHE A 82 -0.26 7.49 6.21
N SER A 83 1.05 7.34 6.42
CA SER A 83 2.06 7.33 5.37
C SER A 83 3.10 6.25 5.64
N ILE A 84 3.30 5.34 4.69
CA ILE A 84 4.33 4.30 4.75
C ILE A 84 5.36 4.59 3.66
N ARG A 85 6.64 4.68 4.03
CA ARG A 85 7.75 4.66 3.08
C ARG A 85 8.29 3.24 3.02
N GLY A 86 8.37 2.69 1.81
CA GLY A 86 8.74 1.29 1.62
C GLY A 86 9.53 1.03 0.36
N THR A 87 9.97 -0.22 0.23
CA THR A 87 10.52 -0.77 -1.02
C THR A 87 9.58 -1.85 -1.50
N ILE A 88 9.06 -1.72 -2.72
CA ILE A 88 8.20 -2.73 -3.34
C ILE A 88 9.04 -3.79 -4.06
N GLN A 89 8.53 -5.02 -4.06
CA GLN A 89 9.15 -6.15 -4.74
C GLN A 89 8.06 -6.97 -5.46
N ASN A 90 8.35 -7.41 -6.69
CA ASN A 90 7.51 -8.37 -7.38
C ASN A 90 7.71 -9.78 -6.79
N VAL A 91 6.62 -10.39 -6.33
CA VAL A 91 6.56 -11.77 -5.81
C VAL A 91 5.86 -12.73 -6.76
N GLY A 92 5.52 -12.29 -7.98
CA GLY A 92 4.80 -13.09 -8.97
C GLY A 92 3.42 -13.48 -8.47
N HIS A 93 3.11 -14.77 -8.51
CA HIS A 93 1.79 -15.32 -8.15
C HIS A 93 1.80 -16.01 -6.78
N GLU A 94 2.82 -15.81 -5.94
CA GLU A 94 3.03 -16.55 -4.68
C GLU A 94 1.83 -16.53 -3.74
N TYR A 95 1.08 -15.43 -3.68
CA TYR A 95 -0.03 -15.22 -2.74
C TYR A 95 -1.40 -15.17 -3.41
N ILE A 96 -1.53 -15.61 -4.67
CA ILE A 96 -2.77 -15.40 -5.43
C ILE A 96 -3.97 -16.16 -4.84
N ASP A 97 -3.76 -17.41 -4.41
CA ASP A 97 -4.79 -18.26 -3.79
C ASP A 97 -5.21 -17.79 -2.38
N GLU A 98 -4.38 -16.95 -1.74
CA GLU A 98 -4.71 -16.35 -0.44
C GLU A 98 -5.50 -15.04 -0.60
N ILE A 99 -5.35 -14.40 -1.76
CA ILE A 99 -5.98 -13.11 -2.08
C ILE A 99 -7.34 -13.30 -2.75
N PHE A 100 -7.53 -14.35 -3.57
CA PHE A 100 -8.73 -14.63 -4.38
C PHE A 100 -9.27 -16.03 -4.14
#